data_AF-X1GAB2-F1
#
_entry.id   AF-X1GAB2-F1
#
_cell.length_a   1.000
_cell.length_b   1.000
_cell.length_c   1.000
_cell.angle_alpha   90.00
_cell.angle_beta   90.00
_cell.angle_gamma   90.00
#
_symmetry.space_group_name_H-M   'P 1'
#
loop_
_entity.id
_entity.type
_entity.pdbx_description
1 polymer ?
#
loop_
_entity_poly.entity_id
_entity_poly.type
_entity_poly.pdbx_seq_one_letter_code
_entity_poly.pdbx_strand_id
1 'polypeptide(L)'
;TLEKIISLCREINHPIILFGDQGDTESGNQVVSDVGDKVFNACGKYNINQSASLVRQSMLILTHDTGLMHIAAAFKKKIISVWGSTVPEFGMYPYLPDPVSEIIEIKDLPCRP
;
A
#
# COMPACT_ATOMS: atom_id res chain seq x y z
N THR A 1 4.72 -11.20 -1.08
CA THR A 1 5.67 -11.87 -0.16
C THR A 1 6.62 -10.82 0.39
N LEU A 2 7.18 -11.05 1.59
CA LEU A 2 8.08 -10.11 2.25
C LEU A 2 9.31 -9.75 1.40
N GLU A 3 9.92 -10.74 0.75
CA GLU A 3 11.06 -10.55 -0.16
C GLU A 3 10.78 -9.55 -1.29
N LYS A 4 9.59 -9.62 -1.90
CA LYS A 4 9.18 -8.68 -2.95
C LYS A 4 9.00 -7.26 -2.42
N ILE A 5 8.46 -7.12 -1.20
CA ILE A 5 8.31 -5.81 -0.54
C ILE A 5 9.69 -5.21 -0.28
N ILE A 6 10.64 -5.99 0.22
CA ILE A 6 12.02 -5.55 0.45
C ILE A 6 12.69 -5.13 -0.88
N SER A 7 12.59 -5.95 -1.92
CA SER A 7 13.13 -5.64 -3.25
C SER A 7 12.58 -4.31 -3.78
N LEU A 8 11.26 -4.14 -3.69
CA LEU A 8 10.60 -2.92 -4.13
C LEU A 8 11.03 -1.70 -3.31
N CYS A 9 11.11 -1.83 -1.98
CA CYS A 9 11.58 -0.74 -1.14
C CYS A 9 13.03 -0.34 -1.47
N ARG A 10 13.88 -1.29 -1.88
CA ARG A 10 15.26 -0.99 -2.31
C ARG A 10 15.30 -0.16 -3.59
N GLU A 11 14.43 -0.41 -4.55
CA GLU A 11 14.36 0.30 -5.83
C GLU A 11 13.73 1.70 -5.73
N ILE A 12 12.95 1.98 -4.69
CA ILE A 12 12.34 3.29 -4.47
C ILE A 12 13.36 4.28 -3.87
N ASN A 13 13.56 5.42 -4.56
CA ASN A 13 14.46 6.50 -4.15
C ASN A 13 13.77 7.64 -3.38
N HIS A 14 12.82 7.29 -2.51
CA HIS A 14 12.10 8.21 -1.64
C HIS A 14 11.92 7.63 -0.24
N PRO A 15 11.67 8.45 0.80
CA PRO A 15 11.26 7.96 2.11
C PRO A 15 9.97 7.14 2.01
N ILE A 16 9.92 6.01 2.72
CA ILE A 16 8.83 5.04 2.68
C ILE A 16 8.23 4.93 4.08
N ILE A 17 6.91 4.93 4.16
CA ILE A 17 6.18 4.62 5.38
C ILE A 17 5.40 3.32 5.12
N LEU A 18 5.60 2.32 5.98
CA LEU A 18 4.86 1.06 5.93
C LEU A 18 3.62 1.17 6.80
N PHE A 19 2.45 0.97 6.21
CA PHE A 19 1.19 0.88 6.94
C PHE A 19 0.77 -0.57 7.10
N GLY A 20 0.14 -0.87 8.23
CA GLY A 20 -0.34 -2.19 8.59
C GLY A 20 -0.94 -2.16 9.99
N ASP A 21 -1.53 -3.26 10.40
CA ASP A 21 -2.06 -3.40 11.75
C ASP A 21 -0.96 -3.88 12.72
N GLN A 22 -1.37 -4.28 13.93
CA GLN A 22 -0.43 -4.78 14.94
C GLN A 22 0.28 -6.07 14.49
N GLY A 23 -0.39 -6.93 13.72
CA GLY A 23 0.14 -8.19 13.19
C GLY A 23 1.24 -7.98 12.14
N ASP A 24 1.22 -6.85 11.44
CA ASP A 24 2.24 -6.50 10.44
C ASP A 24 3.54 -5.95 11.06
N THR A 25 3.59 -5.72 12.38
CA THR A 25 4.72 -5.04 13.04
C THR A 25 6.05 -5.76 12.82
N GLU A 26 6.09 -7.08 12.99
CA GLU A 26 7.31 -7.88 12.83
C GLU A 26 7.80 -7.87 11.38
N SER A 27 6.90 -8.07 10.42
CA SER A 27 7.21 -7.98 9.00
C SER A 27 7.75 -6.59 8.63
N GLY A 28 7.12 -5.52 9.13
CA GLY A 28 7.58 -4.16 8.92
C GLY A 28 8.96 -3.90 9.50
N ASN A 29 9.27 -4.44 10.69
CA ASN A 29 10.60 -4.33 11.29
C ASN A 29 11.66 -5.07 10.47
N GLN A 30 11.31 -6.22 9.90
CA GLN A 30 12.22 -6.95 9.00
C GLN A 30 12.54 -6.11 7.75
N VAL A 31 11.55 -5.46 7.15
CA VAL A 31 11.79 -4.55 6.01
C VAL A 31 12.72 -3.39 6.41
N VAL A 32 12.51 -2.79 7.59
CA VAL A 32 13.40 -1.72 8.09
C VAL A 32 14.82 -2.23 8.27
N SER A 33 15.00 -3.43 8.84
CA SER A 33 16.31 -4.05 9.03
C SER A 33 17.04 -4.31 7.69
N ASP A 34 16.32 -4.73 6.66
CA ASP A 34 16.90 -5.13 5.37
C ASP A 34 17.09 -3.98 4.37
N VAL A 35 16.41 -2.85 4.58
CA VAL A 35 16.42 -1.69 3.68
C VAL A 35 17.11 -0.47 4.30
N GLY A 36 17.03 -0.31 5.62
CA GLY A 36 17.63 0.78 6.38
C GLY A 36 16.74 2.02 6.55
N ASP A 37 17.37 3.14 6.92
CA ASP A 37 16.72 4.34 7.47
C ASP A 37 15.73 5.06 6.55
N LYS A 38 15.69 4.71 5.26
CA LYS A 38 14.69 5.26 4.33
C LYS A 38 13.28 4.71 4.57
N VAL A 39 13.14 3.62 5.32
CA VAL A 39 11.86 2.99 5.63
C VAL A 39 11.49 3.25 7.08
N PHE A 40 10.29 3.76 7.31
CA PHE A 40 9.68 3.89 8.62
C PHE A 40 8.54 2.88 8.78
N ASN A 41 8.67 1.97 9.73
CA ASN A 41 7.59 1.06 10.08
C ASN A 41 6.53 1.80 10.92
N ALA A 42 5.36 2.04 10.36
CA ALA A 42 4.21 2.64 11.03
C ALA A 42 3.11 1.62 11.40
N CYS A 43 3.34 0.32 11.15
CA CYS A 43 2.39 -0.75 11.46
C CYS A 43 2.02 -0.76 12.95
N GLY A 44 0.72 -0.76 13.25
CA GLY A 44 0.19 -0.74 14.63
C GLY A 44 0.45 0.54 15.43
N LYS A 45 1.14 1.56 14.89
CA LYS A 45 1.52 2.77 15.64
C LYS A 45 0.48 3.88 15.64
N TYR A 46 -0.43 3.86 14.67
CA TYR A 46 -1.37 4.95 14.43
C TYR A 46 -2.80 4.44 14.31
N ASN A 47 -3.75 5.21 14.84
CA ASN A 47 -5.16 4.98 14.56
C ASN A 47 -5.52 5.41 13.13
N ILE A 48 -6.74 5.09 12.69
CA ILE A 48 -7.18 5.34 11.31
C ILE A 48 -7.07 6.82 10.90
N ASN A 49 -7.38 7.76 11.80
CA ASN A 49 -7.31 9.20 11.50
C ASN A 49 -5.86 9.69 11.37
N GLN A 50 -4.97 9.17 12.22
CA GLN A 50 -3.55 9.48 12.15
C GLN A 50 -2.93 8.89 10.87
N SER A 51 -3.25 7.64 10.54
CA SER A 51 -2.86 7.02 9.27
C SER A 51 -3.38 7.80 8.07
N ALA A 52 -4.64 8.26 8.11
CA ALA A 52 -5.22 9.12 7.08
C ALA A 52 -4.44 10.44 6.92
N SER A 53 -3.97 11.04 8.00
CA SER A 53 -3.11 12.24 7.92
C SER A 53 -1.80 11.94 7.18
N LEU A 54 -1.14 10.82 7.50
CA LEU A 54 0.10 10.42 6.82
C LEU A 54 -0.14 10.13 5.33
N VAL A 55 -1.25 9.45 4.99
CA VAL A 55 -1.69 9.25 3.60
C VAL A 55 -1.89 10.60 2.89
N ARG A 56 -2.54 11.56 3.54
CA ARG A 56 -2.73 12.92 2.98
C ARG A 56 -1.40 13.65 2.74
N GLN A 57 -0.35 13.33 3.47
CA GLN A 57 0.98 13.93 3.30
C GLN A 57 1.85 13.17 2.29
N SER A 58 1.46 11.96 1.90
CA SER A 58 2.20 11.11 0.98
C SER A 58 2.07 11.60 -0.47
N MET A 59 3.12 11.35 -1.26
CA MET A 59 3.15 11.66 -2.70
C MET A 59 2.46 10.59 -3.55
N LEU A 60 2.61 9.33 -3.14
CA LEU A 60 2.14 8.14 -3.84
C LEU A 60 1.74 7.09 -2.80
N ILE A 61 0.67 6.36 -3.07
CA ILE A 61 0.23 5.23 -2.26
C ILE A 61 0.36 3.96 -3.10
N LEU A 62 1.19 3.03 -2.64
CA LEU A 62 1.24 1.66 -3.15
C LEU A 62 0.46 0.78 -2.18
N THR A 63 -0.55 0.04 -2.66
CA THR A 63 -1.44 -0.71 -1.77
C THR A 63 -2.01 -1.94 -2.46
N HIS A 64 -2.44 -2.91 -1.65
CA HIS A 64 -3.43 -3.90 -2.08
C HIS A 64 -4.85 -3.30 -1.98
N ASP A 65 -5.88 -4.11 -2.20
CA ASP A 65 -7.30 -3.78 -2.01
C ASP A 65 -7.64 -3.65 -0.51
N THR A 66 -7.17 -2.57 0.12
CA THR A 66 -7.36 -2.30 1.56
C THR A 66 -8.12 -1.01 1.83
N GLY A 67 -8.60 -0.82 3.06
CA GLY A 67 -9.31 0.40 3.47
C GLY A 67 -8.53 1.70 3.25
N LEU A 68 -7.19 1.68 3.40
CA LEU A 68 -6.36 2.87 3.18
C LEU A 68 -6.32 3.31 1.70
N MET A 69 -6.57 2.39 0.76
CA MET A 69 -6.73 2.72 -0.65
C MET A 69 -7.89 3.69 -0.90
N HIS A 70 -9.03 3.48 -0.22
CA HIS A 70 -10.19 4.36 -0.36
C HIS A 70 -9.95 5.74 0.27
N ILE A 71 -9.24 5.79 1.40
CA ILE A 71 -8.83 7.05 2.03
C ILE A 71 -7.88 7.82 1.11
N ALA A 72 -6.94 7.14 0.45
CA ALA A 72 -6.06 7.74 -0.54
C ALA A 72 -6.84 8.33 -1.72
N ALA A 73 -7.88 7.63 -2.19
CA ALA A 73 -8.74 8.09 -3.28
C ALA A 73 -9.51 9.37 -2.90
N ALA A 74 -10.06 9.41 -1.68
CA ALA A 74 -10.71 10.60 -1.14
C ALA A 74 -9.79 11.83 -1.07
N PHE A 75 -8.49 11.64 -0.80
CA PHE A 75 -7.50 12.70 -0.81
C PHE A 75 -6.88 13.00 -2.18
N LYS A 76 -7.36 12.36 -3.26
CA LYS A 76 -6.80 12.47 -4.61
C LYS A 76 -5.29 12.21 -4.63
N LYS A 77 -4.86 11.20 -3.88
CA LYS A 77 -3.49 10.71 -3.97
C LYS A 77 -3.35 9.83 -5.20
N LYS A 78 -2.18 9.90 -5.83
CA LYS A 78 -1.78 8.92 -6.84
C LYS A 78 -1.76 7.55 -6.15
N ILE A 79 -2.47 6.59 -6.71
CA ILE A 79 -2.53 5.23 -6.20
C ILE A 79 -1.97 4.28 -7.25
N ILE A 80 -1.12 3.35 -6.81
CA ILE A 80 -0.80 2.14 -7.56
C ILE A 80 -1.34 0.98 -6.73
N SER A 81 -2.37 0.31 -7.23
CA SER A 81 -3.01 -0.80 -6.51
C SER A 81 -2.64 -2.14 -7.15
N VAL A 82 -2.26 -3.14 -6.34
CA VAL A 82 -1.83 -4.46 -6.81
C VAL A 82 -2.83 -5.53 -6.41
N TRP A 83 -3.44 -6.18 -7.41
CA TRP A 83 -4.56 -7.12 -7.25
C TRP A 83 -4.18 -8.55 -7.65
N GLY A 84 -4.49 -9.49 -6.77
CA GLY A 84 -4.19 -10.92 -6.92
C GLY A 84 -5.44 -11.75 -7.20
N SER A 85 -5.96 -12.41 -6.15
CA SER A 85 -7.15 -13.27 -6.23
C SER A 85 -8.46 -12.49 -6.27
N THR A 86 -8.47 -11.25 -5.77
CA THR A 86 -9.63 -10.35 -5.86
C THR A 86 -9.62 -9.59 -7.18
N VAL A 87 -10.80 -9.18 -7.62
CA VAL A 87 -11.01 -8.55 -8.92
C VAL A 87 -11.71 -7.19 -8.73
N PRO A 88 -11.26 -6.10 -9.40
CA PRO A 88 -11.89 -4.79 -9.31
C PRO A 88 -13.39 -4.79 -9.60
N GLU A 89 -13.86 -5.73 -10.43
CA GLU A 89 -15.25 -5.94 -10.85
C GLU A 89 -16.20 -6.17 -9.67
N PHE A 90 -15.69 -6.55 -8.50
CA PHE A 90 -16.47 -6.63 -7.25
C PHE A 90 -16.82 -5.26 -6.65
N GLY A 91 -16.42 -4.17 -7.29
CA GLY A 91 -16.75 -2.81 -6.86
C GLY A 91 -15.87 -2.28 -5.72
N MET A 92 -14.82 -3.01 -5.36
CA MET A 92 -13.87 -2.65 -4.29
C MET A 92 -12.72 -1.75 -4.78
N TYR A 93 -12.79 -1.28 -6.03
CA TYR A 93 -11.80 -0.36 -6.60
C TYR A 93 -11.89 1.04 -5.96
N PRO A 94 -10.82 1.85 -6.02
CA PRO A 94 -10.87 3.19 -5.45
C PRO A 94 -11.89 4.05 -6.19
N TYR A 95 -12.87 4.62 -5.48
CA TYR A 95 -13.91 5.45 -6.09
C TYR A 95 -13.36 6.82 -6.49
N LEU A 96 -13.46 7.16 -7.78
CA LEU A 96 -12.96 8.40 -8.37
C LEU A 96 -11.53 8.73 -7.90
N PRO A 97 -10.53 7.89 -8.20
CA PRO A 97 -9.15 8.15 -7.80
C PRO A 97 -8.59 9.35 -8.56
N ASP A 98 -7.36 9.75 -8.25
CA ASP A 98 -6.64 10.67 -9.11
C ASP A 98 -6.47 10.05 -10.52
N PRO A 99 -6.65 10.79 -11.63
CA PRO A 99 -6.55 10.27 -12.99
C PRO A 99 -5.24 9.55 -13.33
N VAL A 100 -4.14 9.84 -12.62
CA VAL A 100 -2.86 9.15 -12.84
C VAL A 100 -2.70 7.88 -12.00
N SER A 101 -3.76 7.41 -11.36
CA SER A 101 -3.76 6.18 -10.57
C SER A 101 -3.85 4.95 -11.46
N GLU A 102 -3.20 3.88 -11.06
CA GLU A 102 -3.06 2.64 -11.84
C GLU A 102 -3.48 1.42 -11.03
N ILE A 103 -4.06 0.44 -11.73
CA ILE A 103 -4.39 -0.88 -11.19
C ILE A 103 -3.50 -1.89 -11.91
N ILE A 104 -2.71 -2.62 -11.13
CA ILE A 104 -1.85 -3.71 -11.60
C ILE A 104 -2.50 -5.01 -11.18
N GLU A 105 -2.80 -5.87 -12.15
CA GLU A 105 -3.47 -7.15 -11.93
C GLU A 105 -2.93 -8.25 -12.84
N ILE A 106 -3.02 -9.50 -12.39
CA ILE A 106 -2.72 -10.68 -13.20
C ILE A 106 -4.05 -11.35 -13.53
N LYS A 107 -4.48 -11.28 -14.80
CA LYS A 107 -5.79 -11.79 -15.22
C LYS A 107 -5.89 -13.32 -15.16
N ASP A 108 -4.81 -14.02 -15.51
CA ASP A 108 -4.79 -15.47 -15.65
C ASP A 108 -4.33 -16.20 -14.37
N LEU A 109 -4.90 -15.84 -13.22
CA LEU A 109 -4.65 -16.53 -11.95
C LEU A 109 -5.71 -17.62 -11.72
N PRO A 110 -5.33 -18.88 -11.45
CA PRO A 110 -6.27 -19.99 -11.24
C PRO A 110 -7.25 -19.79 -10.08
N CYS A 111 -6.90 -18.91 -9.13
CA CYS A 111 -7.68 -18.59 -7.94
C CYS A 111 -8.48 -17.29 -8.07
N ARG A 112 -8.53 -16.68 -9.27
CA ARG A 112 -9.45 -15.56 -9.54
C ARG A 112 -10.84 -16.09 -9.88
N PRO A 113 -11.90 -15.44 -9.37
CA PRO A 113 -13.30 -15.80 -9.64
C PRO A 113 -13.68 -15.59 -11.11
#